data_AF-A0A7C6Y7A4-F1
#
_entry.id   AF-A0A7C6Y7A4-F1
#
_cell.length_a   1.000
_cell.length_b   1.000
_cell.length_c   1.000
_cell.angle_alpha   90.00
_cell.angle_beta   90.00
_cell.angle_gamma   90.00
#
_symmetry.space_group_name_H-M   'P 1'
#
loop_
_entity.id
_entity.type
_entity.pdbx_description
1 polymer ?
#
loop_
_entity_poly.entity_id
_entity_poly.type
_entity_poly.pdbx_seq_one_letter_code
_entity_poly.pdbx_strand_id
1 'polypeptide(L)' 'MKANTETAVLLHTRRTGYSIKQVLDKTSTLTVQELIDYLSDFDPESPVLFSNDNNYTFGEIDEGSFDEIEIENANF' A
#
# COMPACT_ATOMS: atom_id res chain seq x y z
N MET A 1 -17.59 -6.68 -25.84
CA MET A 1 -17.09 -5.45 -25.19
C MET A 1 -15.90 -5.86 -24.34
N LYS A 2 -14.74 -5.21 -24.48
CA LYS A 2 -13.68 -5.35 -23.47
C LYS A 2 -14.14 -4.58 -22.24
N ALA A 3 -14.05 -5.17 -21.05
CA ALA A 3 -14.22 -4.42 -19.82
C ALA A 3 -13.22 -3.26 -19.82
N ASN A 4 -13.65 -2.07 -19.40
CA ASN A 4 -12.73 -0.94 -19.23
C ASN A 4 -11.98 -1.22 -17.93
N THR A 5 -10.71 -1.62 -18.02
CA THR A 5 -9.86 -1.88 -16.85
C THR A 5 -8.99 -0.66 -16.56
N GLU A 6 -8.67 -0.45 -15.29
CA GLU A 6 -7.72 0.56 -14.81
C GLU A 6 -6.72 -0.09 -13.86
N THR A 7 -5.56 0.54 -13.69
CA THR A 7 -4.52 0.08 -12.79
C THR A 7 -4.76 0.65 -11.39
N ALA A 8 -4.66 -0.20 -10.37
CA ALA A 8 -4.66 0.22 -8.97
C ALA A 8 -3.38 -0.25 -8.27
N VAL A 9 -2.92 0.55 -7.30
CA VAL A 9 -1.78 0.21 -6.44
C VAL A 9 -2.30 -0.27 -5.10
N LEU A 10 -1.99 -1.53 -4.77
CA LEU A 10 -2.27 -2.09 -3.45
C LEU A 10 -1.09 -1.80 -2.52
N LEU A 11 -1.40 -1.25 -1.35
CA LEU A 11 -0.48 -1.09 -0.24
C LEU A 11 -0.80 -2.12 0.85
N HIS A 12 -0.01 -3.18 0.90
CA HIS A 12 -0.01 -4.22 1.92
C HIS A 12 0.70 -3.75 3.18
N THR A 13 -0.11 -3.46 4.18
CA THR A 13 0.33 -3.29 5.55
C THR A 13 0.36 -4.65 6.25
N ARG A 14 1.40 -4.93 7.04
CA ARG A 14 1.59 -6.23 7.70
C ARG A 14 1.19 -6.19 9.18
N ARG A 15 0.99 -7.36 9.79
CA ARG A 15 0.72 -7.49 11.24
C ARG A 15 2.02 -7.73 12.00
N THR A 16 2.89 -6.71 12.12
CA THR A 16 4.24 -6.88 12.67
C THR A 16 4.40 -6.40 14.11
N GLY A 17 3.48 -5.59 14.64
CA GLY A 17 3.57 -5.11 16.01
C GLY A 17 2.25 -4.74 16.66
N TYR A 18 2.23 -4.83 18.00
CA TYR A 18 1.15 -4.33 18.86
C TYR A 18 1.45 -2.91 19.39
N SER A 19 2.64 -2.37 19.12
CA SER A 19 2.99 -0.98 19.41
C SER A 19 3.92 -0.39 18.34
N ILE A 20 3.86 0.93 18.17
CA ILE A 20 4.70 1.68 17.21
C ILE A 20 6.19 1.39 17.42
N LYS A 21 6.63 1.34 18.68
CA LYS A 21 8.02 1.03 19.02
C LYS A 21 8.44 -0.35 18.52
N GLN A 22 7.59 -1.36 18.63
CA GLN A 22 7.91 -2.70 18.14
C GLN A 22 8.11 -2.74 16.63
N VAL A 23 7.32 -1.97 15.88
CA VAL A 23 7.47 -1.86 14.43
C VAL A 23 8.80 -1.15 14.12
N LEU A 24 9.01 0.06 14.67
CA LEU A 24 10.24 0.83 14.41
C LEU A 24 11.54 0.12 14.81
N ASP A 25 11.53 -0.70 15.88
CA ASP A 25 12.73 -1.41 16.34
C ASP A 25 13.03 -2.68 15.53
N LYS A 26 12.06 -3.24 14.81
CA LYS A 26 12.16 -4.59 14.18
C LYS A 26 12.02 -4.60 12.67
N THR A 27 11.65 -3.49 12.06
CA THR A 27 11.33 -3.41 10.64
C THR A 27 11.97 -2.18 10.01
N SER A 28 12.00 -2.14 8.68
CA SER A 28 12.50 -1.00 7.90
C SER A 28 11.31 -0.35 7.20
N THR A 29 10.63 0.56 7.91
CA THR A 29 9.55 1.34 7.30
C THR A 29 10.12 2.44 6.42
N LEU A 30 9.47 2.68 5.27
CA LEU A 30 9.78 3.82 4.42
C LEU A 30 9.54 5.13 5.19
N THR A 31 10.41 6.10 4.98
CA THR A 31 10.16 7.50 5.32
C THR A 31 9.11 8.10 4.39
N VAL A 32 8.61 9.30 4.75
CA VAL A 32 7.66 10.04 3.90
C VAL A 32 8.24 10.30 2.51
N GLN A 33 9.52 10.67 2.41
CA GLN A 33 10.15 10.95 1.11
C GLN A 33 10.32 9.67 0.29
N GLU A 34 10.81 8.59 0.90
CA GLU A 34 10.98 7.31 0.19
C GLU A 34 9.64 6.75 -0.30
N LEU A 35 8.56 6.95 0.47
CA LEU A 35 7.22 6.59 0.03
C LEU A 35 6.75 7.44 -1.17
N ILE A 36 7.02 8.75 -1.17
CA ILE A 36 6.71 9.62 -2.31
C ILE A 36 7.50 9.19 -3.54
N ASP A 37 8.80 8.96 -3.39
CA ASP A 37 9.68 8.55 -4.48
C ASP A 37 9.21 7.21 -5.06
N TYR A 38 8.88 6.23 -4.20
CA TYR A 38 8.32 4.95 -4.64
C TYR A 38 6.99 5.10 -5.39
N LEU A 39 6.05 5.86 -4.85
CA LEU A 39 4.73 6.03 -5.47
C LEU A 39 4.80 6.83 -6.79
N SER A 40 5.85 7.64 -6.98
CA SER A 40 6.03 8.42 -8.20
C SER A 40 6.32 7.59 -9.45
N ASP A 41 6.64 6.30 -9.29
CA ASP A 41 6.85 5.36 -10.40
C ASP A 41 5.52 4.79 -10.98
N PHE A 42 4.38 4.98 -10.30
CA PHE A 42 3.06 4.52 -10.76
C PHE A 42 2.27 5.62 -11.46
N ASP A 43 1.14 5.27 -12.10
CA ASP A 43 0.21 6.24 -12.68
C ASP A 43 -0.30 7.19 -11.56
N PRO A 44 -0.08 8.52 -11.67
CA PRO A 44 -0.48 9.48 -10.65
C PRO A 44 -1.99 9.56 -10.42
N GLU A 45 -2.80 9.08 -11.36
CA GLU A 45 -4.27 9.05 -11.22
C GLU A 45 -4.78 7.73 -10.62
N SER A 46 -3.90 6.73 -10.41
CA SER A 46 -4.29 5.46 -9.81
C SER A 46 -4.69 5.61 -8.34
N PRO A 47 -5.83 5.02 -7.92
CA PRO A 47 -6.18 4.98 -6.51
C PRO A 47 -5.21 4.08 -5.73
N VAL A 48 -4.82 4.53 -4.54
CA VAL A 48 -4.01 3.75 -3.58
C VAL A 48 -4.92 3.19 -2.49
N LEU A 49 -4.89 1.87 -2.31
CA LEU A 49 -5.74 1.16 -1.35
C LEU A 49 -4.88 0.44 -0.31
N PHE A 50 -5.31 0.42 0.95
CA PHE A 50 -4.68 -0.40 1.99
C PHE A 50 -5.66 -1.41 2.60
N SER A 51 -5.14 -2.52 3.12
CA SER A 51 -5.92 -3.53 3.82
C SER A 51 -5.23 -3.92 5.13
N ASN A 52 -5.86 -3.57 6.25
CA ASN A 52 -5.42 -3.94 7.60
C ASN A 52 -6.64 -4.45 8.35
N ASP A 53 -6.67 -5.75 8.61
CA ASP A 53 -7.72 -6.47 9.33
C ASP A 53 -8.28 -5.69 10.56
N ASN A 54 -9.43 -5.04 10.37
CA ASN A 54 -10.30 -4.44 11.38
C ASN A 54 -9.59 -3.60 12.48
N ASN A 55 -8.64 -2.72 12.11
CA ASN A 55 -8.02 -1.73 13.01
C ASN A 55 -7.17 -2.27 14.18
N TYR A 56 -6.88 -3.57 14.26
CA TYR A 56 -6.26 -4.18 15.46
C TYR A 56 -4.73 -4.32 15.43
N THR A 57 -4.06 -3.93 14.34
CA THR A 57 -2.62 -4.17 14.17
C THR A 57 -1.89 -3.05 13.45
N PHE A 58 -0.63 -2.84 13.85
CA PHE A 58 0.31 -1.97 13.15
C PHE A 58 1.21 -2.79 12.21
N GLY A 59 1.58 -2.16 11.10
CA GLY A 59 2.49 -2.68 10.10
C GLY A 59 3.41 -1.60 9.57
N GLU A 60 4.64 -1.99 9.25
CA GLU A 60 5.51 -1.21 8.39
C GLU A 60 5.00 -1.21 6.96
N ILE A 61 5.40 -0.16 6.25
CA ILE A 61 5.34 -0.09 4.80
C ILE A 61 6.78 -0.18 4.33
N ASP A 62 7.12 -1.23 3.59
CA ASP A 62 8.44 -1.38 2.98
C ASP A 62 8.33 -1.55 1.46
N GLU A 63 9.47 -1.65 0.76
CA GLU A 63 9.48 -1.82 -0.70
C GLU A 63 8.69 -3.07 -1.17
N GLY A 64 8.53 -4.08 -0.30
CA GLY A 64 7.75 -5.30 -0.57
C GLY A 64 6.30 -5.22 -0.12
N SER A 65 5.80 -4.03 0.21
CA SER A 65 4.41 -3.79 0.61
C SER A 65 3.50 -3.45 -0.58
N PHE A 66 3.95 -3.53 -1.82
CA PHE A 66 3.17 -2.98 -2.94
C PHE A 66 2.98 -3.98 -4.08
N ASP A 67 1.78 -3.99 -4.65
CA ASP A 67 1.44 -4.73 -5.86
C ASP A 67 0.64 -3.85 -6.82
N GLU A 68 0.90 -4.02 -8.12
CA GLU A 68 0.09 -3.44 -9.19
C GLU A 68 -0.95 -4.47 -9.66
N ILE A 69 -2.21 -4.07 -9.73
CA ILE A 69 -3.30 -4.93 -10.22
C ILE A 69 -4.14 -4.22 -11.28
N GLU A 70 -4.67 -5.00 -12.22
CA GLU A 70 -5.75 -4.55 -13.09
C GLU A 70 -7.09 -4.74 -12.38
N ILE A 71 -7.87 -3.66 -12.28
CA ILE A 71 -9.24 -3.68 -11.78
C ILE A 71 -10.22 -3.30 -12.88
N GLU A 72 -11.43 -3.82 -12.83
CA GLU A 72 -12.52 -3.32 -13.66
C GLU A 72 -12.93 -1.94 -13.14
N ASN A 73 -13.17 -0.97 -14.03
CA ASN A 73 -13.67 0.35 -13.65
C ASN A 73 -14.91 0.21 -12.77
N ALA A 74 -14.74 0.45 -11.48
CA ALA A 74 -15.85 0.60 -10.55
C ALA A 74 -16.30 2.06 -10.67
N ASN A 75 -17.40 2.30 -11.38
CA ASN A 75 -18.05 3.61 -11.36
C ASN A 75 -18.46 3.92 -9.90
N PHE A 76 -17.61 4.65 -9.16
CA PHE A 76 -17.90 5.14 -7.82
C PHE A 76 -18.81 6.37 -7.88
#